data_AF-A0A962SV24-F1
#
_entry.id   AF-A0A962SV24-F1
#
_cell.length_a   1.000
_cell.length_b   1.000
_cell.length_c   1.000
_cell.angle_alpha   90.00
_cell.angle_beta   90.00
_cell.angle_gamma   90.00
#
_symmetry.space_group_name_H-M   'P 1'
#
loop_
_entity.id
_entity.type
_entity.pdbx_description
1 polymer ?
#
loop_
_entity_poly.entity_id
_entity_poly.type
_entity_poly.pdbx_seq_one_letter_code
_entity_poly.pdbx_strand_id
1 'polypeptide(L)' 'LHYSGRRKGRPKYRNPADPDQTWTGRGKMPNWLKDAPNPEAYRIPE' A
#
# COMPACT_ATOMS: atom_id res chain seq x y z
N LEU A 1 24.32 -6.52 16.27
CA LEU A 1 23.45 -5.41 15.83
C LEU A 1 22.05 -5.96 15.56
N HIS A 2 21.06 -5.65 16.39
CA HIS A 2 19.66 -5.88 16.02
C HIS A 2 19.30 -4.87 14.93
N TYR A 3 19.11 -5.33 13.70
CA TYR A 3 18.42 -4.53 12.70
C TYR A 3 17.02 -4.29 13.27
N SER A 4 16.78 -3.09 13.81
CA SER A 4 15.45 -2.63 14.16
C SER A 4 14.59 -2.74 12.90
N GLY A 5 13.83 -3.84 12.81
CA GLY A 5 12.98 -4.15 11.68
C GLY A 5 12.12 -2.92 11.43
N ARG A 6 12.35 -2.25 10.30
CA ARG A 6 11.61 -1.05 9.91
C ARG A 6 10.14 -1.38 10.07
N ARG A 7 9.48 -0.80 11.08
CA ARG A 7 8.06 -1.03 11.35
C ARG A 7 7.32 -0.81 10.04
N LYS A 8 6.88 -1.89 9.38
CA LYS A 8 6.08 -1.79 8.16
C LYS A 8 4.87 -0.95 8.56
N GLY A 9 4.79 0.25 7.99
CA GLY A 9 3.65 1.13 8.25
C GLY A 9 2.37 0.38 7.92
N ARG A 10 1.27 0.71 8.61
CA ARG A 10 -0.03 0.13 8.28
C ARG A 10 -0.29 0.33 6.78
N PRO A 11 -0.57 -0.73 6.01
CA PRO A 11 -0.93 -0.59 4.61
C PRO A 11 -2.23 0.21 4.53
N LYS A 12 -2.23 1.28 3.74
CA LYS A 12 -3.39 2.16 3.54
C LYS A 12 -4.18 1.76 2.30
N TYR A 13 -3.50 1.15 1.32
CA TYR A 13 -4.09 0.69 0.08
C TYR A 13 -3.69 -0.77 -0.19
N ARG A 14 -4.60 -1.56 -0.76
CA ARG A 14 -4.40 -2.95 -1.18
C ARG A 14 -4.86 -3.12 -2.61
N ASN A 15 -4.02 -3.74 -3.44
CA ASN A 15 -4.35 -4.00 -4.83
C ASN A 15 -5.41 -5.14 -4.90
N PRO A 16 -6.55 -4.95 -5.60
CA PRO A 16 -7.55 -6.00 -5.76
C PRO A 16 -7.11 -7.12 -6.71
N ALA A 17 -6.22 -6.83 -7.67
CA ALA A 17 -5.68 -7.83 -8.59
C ALA A 17 -4.61 -8.70 -7.93
N ASP A 18 -3.89 -8.14 -6.96
CA ASP A 18 -2.86 -8.84 -6.19
C ASP A 18 -2.90 -8.42 -4.71
N PRO A 19 -3.44 -9.26 -3.82
CA PRO A 19 -3.61 -8.92 -2.41
C PRO A 19 -2.30 -8.76 -1.61
N ASP A 20 -1.17 -9.25 -2.12
CA ASP A 20 0.13 -9.12 -1.45
C ASP A 20 0.71 -7.70 -1.65
N GLN A 21 0.40 -7.09 -2.80
CA GLN A 21 0.73 -5.71 -3.09
C GLN A 21 -0.11 -4.74 -2.26
N THR A 22 0.58 -4.14 -1.28
CA THR A 22 0.02 -3.09 -0.43
C THR A 22 0.88 -1.83 -0.46
N TRP A 23 0.24 -0.68 -0.29
CA TRP A 23 0.93 0.60 -0.23
C TRP A 23 0.53 1.39 1.02
N THR A 24 1.53 1.93 1.71
CA THR A 24 1.36 2.63 2.99
C THR A 24 1.08 4.13 2.83
N GLY A 25 0.99 4.63 1.60
CA GLY A 25 0.92 6.08 1.33
C GLY A 25 2.25 6.81 1.46
N ARG A 26 3.37 6.09 1.63
CA ARG A 26 4.72 6.65 1.77
C ARG A 26 5.61 6.21 0.62
N GLY A 27 6.40 7.14 0.08
CA GLY A 27 7.36 6.88 -1.00
C GLY A 27 6.72 6.81 -2.38
N LYS A 28 7.38 6.12 -3.32
CA LYS A 28 6.92 6.02 -4.72
C LYS A 28 5.57 5.30 -4.78
N MET A 29 4.58 5.97 -5.37
CA MET A 29 3.27 5.39 -5.60
C MET A 29 3.35 4.28 -6.67
N PRO A 30 2.79 3.09 -6.44
CA PRO A 30 2.80 2.00 -7.40
C PRO A 30 1.85 2.25 -8.58
N ASN A 31 2.11 1.61 -9.71
CA ASN A 31 1.38 1.84 -10.95
C ASN A 31 -0.11 1.46 -10.84
N TRP A 32 -0.44 0.38 -10.12
CA TRP A 32 -1.84 -0.03 -9.93
C TRP A 32 -2.68 1.01 -9.18
N LEU A 33 -2.06 1.81 -8.31
CA LEU A 33 -2.76 2.91 -7.62
C LEU A 33 -2.81 4.18 -8.47
N LYS A 34 -1.85 4.38 -9.38
CA LYS A 34 -1.89 5.47 -10.38
C LYS A 34 -2.94 5.23 -11.45
N ASP A 35 -3.04 3.99 -11.92
CA ASP A 35 -3.97 3.55 -12.94
C ASP A 35 -5.38 3.27 -12.37
N ALA A 36 -5.49 3.27 -11.03
CA ALA A 36 -6.75 3.07 -10.34
C ALA A 36 -7.80 4.08 -10.82
N PRO A 37 -8.98 3.64 -11.29
CA PRO A 37 -10.07 4.54 -11.68
C PRO A 37 -10.60 5.31 -10.46
N ASN A 38 -10.53 4.69 -9.27
CA ASN A 38 -10.79 5.35 -8.01
C ASN A 38 -9.81 4.83 -6.93
N PRO A 39 -8.84 5.64 -6.45
CA PRO A 39 -7.90 5.22 -5.44
C PRO A 39 -8.56 4.95 -4.07
N GLU A 40 -9.75 5.51 -3.80
CA GLU A 40 -10.51 5.18 -2.59
C GLU A 40 -11.04 3.75 -2.60
N ALA A 41 -11.34 3.19 -3.76
CA ALA A 41 -11.82 1.81 -3.87
C ALA A 41 -10.75 0.78 -3.41
N TYR A 42 -9.48 1.16 -3.45
CA TYR A 42 -8.36 0.30 -3.02
C TYR A 42 -7.88 0.63 -1.61
N ARG A 43 -8.52 1.59 -0.94
CA ARG A 43 -8.17 1.95 0.43
C ARG A 43 -8.65 0.86 1.39
N ILE A 44 -7.77 0.41 2.27
CA ILE A 44 -8.16 -0.44 3.40
C ILE A 44 -8.84 0.50 4.42
N PRO A 45 -10.13 0.32 4.74
CA PRO A 45 -10.76 1.05 5.83
C PRO A 45 -10.06 0.67 7.13
N GLU A 46 -9.80 1.66 8.01
CA GLU A 46 -9.25 1.38 9.35
C GLU A 46 -10.27 0.71 10.25
#